data_AF-A0A842SG42-F1
#
_entry.id   AF-A0A842SG42-F1
#
_cell.length_a   1.000
_cell.length_b   1.000
_cell.length_c   1.000
_cell.angle_alpha   90.00
_cell.angle_beta   90.00
_cell.angle_gamma   90.00
#
_symmetry.space_group_name_H-M   'P 1'
#
loop_
_entity.id
_entity.type
_entity.pdbx_description
1 polymer ?
#
loop_
_entity_poly.entity_id
_entity_poly.type
_entity_poly.pdbx_seq_one_letter_code
_entity_poly.pdbx_strand_id
1 'polypeptide(L)'
;MMRKKLRSDYSRGKDWEFVKMRKAKTICIFLPDGNPKSAKIVDITSRKGMIVYFSRKDYQTKDEYTNEGFLVKKDSTISKNFRNSATSSIKKGRKRLIDKEIIINSKFAKDYLFSSPSTAAAIVAGGSENGRKVWKTKEGNTLAEVETKQK
;
A
#
# COMPACT_ATOMS: atom_id res chain seq x y z
N MET A 1 -40.48 20.73 66.61
CA MET A 1 -39.50 21.70 66.06
C MET A 1 -38.81 21.09 64.85
N MET A 2 -38.47 21.95 63.89
CA MET A 2 -38.11 21.71 62.50
C MET A 2 -36.70 21.11 62.23
N ARG A 3 -36.61 20.43 61.07
CA ARG A 3 -35.49 20.34 60.09
C ARG A 3 -34.19 19.65 60.58
N LYS A 4 -33.53 18.79 59.80
CA LYS A 4 -33.03 19.06 58.44
C LYS A 4 -32.87 17.78 57.62
N LYS A 5 -33.26 17.93 56.35
CA LYS A 5 -33.03 17.04 55.21
C LYS A 5 -31.58 17.26 54.74
N LEU A 6 -30.79 16.20 54.61
CA LEU A 6 -29.54 16.22 53.85
C LEU A 6 -29.72 15.35 52.60
N ARG A 7 -30.03 16.02 51.49
CA ARG A 7 -29.73 15.51 50.14
C ARG A 7 -28.22 15.66 49.97
N SER A 8 -27.54 14.58 49.61
CA SER A 8 -26.22 14.64 48.99
C SER A 8 -26.43 14.36 47.51
N ASP A 9 -26.37 15.43 46.73
CA ASP A 9 -26.33 15.39 45.28
C ASP A 9 -24.99 14.75 44.85
N TYR A 10 -25.06 13.58 44.22
CA TYR A 10 -23.93 13.02 43.48
C TYR A 10 -24.20 13.14 41.99
N SER A 11 -24.09 14.38 41.48
CA SER A 11 -23.95 14.66 40.06
C SER A 11 -22.49 15.02 39.78
N ARG A 12 -21.82 14.17 38.99
CA ARG A 12 -20.73 14.43 38.02
C ARG A 12 -19.74 13.27 38.00
N GLY A 13 -19.73 12.51 36.90
CA GLY A 13 -18.72 11.46 36.73
C GLY A 13 -18.84 10.67 35.44
N LYS A 14 -18.63 11.36 34.31
CA LYS A 14 -18.29 10.84 32.97
C LYS A 14 -19.31 9.91 32.29
N ASP A 15 -19.90 10.47 31.24
CA ASP A 15 -20.43 9.73 30.10
C ASP A 15 -19.45 8.63 29.67
N TRP A 16 -19.83 7.38 29.90
CA TRP A 16 -19.22 6.25 29.23
C TRP A 16 -19.72 6.31 27.79
N GLU A 17 -18.95 6.89 26.87
CA GLU A 17 -19.14 6.53 25.48
C GLU A 17 -18.69 5.07 25.35
N PHE A 18 -19.63 4.14 25.22
CA PHE A 18 -19.28 2.78 24.76
C PHE A 18 -18.59 2.97 23.41
N VAL A 19 -17.26 2.83 23.42
CA VAL A 19 -16.51 2.54 22.20
C VAL A 19 -17.22 1.37 21.56
N LYS A 20 -17.90 1.64 20.44
CA LYS A 20 -18.72 0.69 19.71
C LYS A 20 -17.84 -0.49 19.29
N MET A 21 -17.74 -1.51 20.15
CA MET A 21 -16.98 -2.72 19.86
C MET A 21 -17.56 -3.32 18.58
N ARG A 22 -16.72 -3.45 17.56
CA ARG A 22 -17.09 -4.16 16.34
C ARG A 22 -17.38 -5.60 16.77
N LYS A 23 -18.60 -6.09 16.54
CA LYS A 23 -18.95 -7.50 16.80
C LYS A 23 -17.90 -8.41 16.15
N ALA A 24 -17.33 -9.32 16.93
CA ALA A 24 -16.44 -10.34 16.41
C ALA A 24 -17.17 -11.12 15.31
N LYS A 25 -16.52 -11.33 14.16
CA LYS A 25 -17.06 -12.14 13.06
C LYS A 25 -16.33 -13.48 13.06
N THR A 26 -17.07 -14.56 13.20
CA THR A 26 -16.55 -15.93 13.05
C THR A 26 -16.35 -16.22 11.56
N ILE A 27 -15.18 -16.73 11.19
CA ILE A 27 -14.90 -17.22 9.84
C ILE A 27 -14.95 -18.75 9.88
N CYS A 28 -15.78 -19.36 9.05
CA CYS A 28 -15.79 -20.81 8.85
C CYS A 28 -14.91 -21.16 7.66
N ILE A 29 -13.98 -22.08 7.85
CA ILE A 29 -13.08 -22.60 6.81
C ILE A 29 -13.35 -24.10 6.68
N PHE A 30 -13.65 -24.56 5.45
CA PHE A 30 -13.88 -25.98 5.19
C PHE A 30 -12.57 -26.63 4.75
N LEU A 31 -12.01 -27.50 5.60
CA LEU A 31 -10.81 -28.25 5.29
C LEU A 31 -11.21 -29.62 4.72
N PRO A 32 -10.64 -30.09 3.59
CA PRO A 32 -11.00 -31.36 2.98
C PRO A 32 -10.67 -32.58 3.84
N ASP A 33 -9.77 -32.44 4.82
CA ASP A 33 -9.36 -33.48 5.77
C ASP A 33 -10.04 -33.36 7.15
N GLY A 34 -10.85 -32.31 7.38
CA GLY A 34 -11.56 -32.06 8.63
C GLY A 34 -10.67 -31.83 9.86
N ASN A 35 -9.35 -31.73 9.71
CA ASN A 35 -8.43 -31.66 10.84
C ASN A 35 -8.09 -30.21 11.19
N PRO A 36 -8.59 -29.63 12.31
CA PRO A 36 -8.33 -28.25 12.66
C PRO A 36 -6.84 -27.94 12.93
N LYS A 37 -6.02 -28.98 13.21
CA LYS A 37 -4.58 -28.83 13.42
C LYS A 37 -3.79 -28.68 12.12
N SER A 38 -4.38 -28.99 10.97
CA SER A 38 -3.73 -28.79 9.66
C SER A 38 -3.81 -27.34 9.17
N ALA A 39 -4.61 -26.49 9.83
CA ALA A 39 -4.66 -25.06 9.59
C ALA A 39 -3.29 -24.42 9.88
N LYS A 40 -2.50 -24.20 8.83
CA LYS A 40 -1.29 -23.36 8.88
C LYS A 40 -1.71 -21.90 9.01
N ILE A 41 -0.86 -21.07 9.62
CA ILE A 41 -1.03 -19.61 9.63
C ILE A 41 -1.15 -19.15 8.18
N VAL A 42 -2.38 -18.89 7.75
CA VAL A 42 -2.67 -18.17 6.51
C VAL A 42 -2.68 -16.71 6.89
N ASP A 43 -1.70 -15.98 6.37
CA ASP A 43 -1.67 -14.54 6.54
C ASP A 43 -2.96 -13.98 5.90
N ILE A 44 -3.85 -13.38 6.71
CA ILE A 44 -5.04 -12.72 6.20
C ILE A 44 -4.54 -11.44 5.53
N THR A 45 -4.02 -11.57 4.32
CA THR A 45 -3.62 -10.43 3.52
C THR A 45 -4.89 -9.77 3.01
N SER A 46 -5.44 -8.87 3.81
CA SER A 46 -6.32 -7.82 3.30
C SER A 46 -5.46 -6.94 2.40
N ARG A 47 -5.12 -7.41 1.19
CA ARG A 47 -4.45 -6.58 0.18
C ARG A 47 -5.42 -5.49 -0.23
N LYS A 48 -5.46 -4.43 0.59
CA LYS A 48 -6.05 -3.16 0.25
C LYS A 48 -5.01 -2.43 -0.59
N GLY A 49 -4.86 -2.92 -1.82
CA GLY A 49 -4.00 -2.35 -2.84
C GLY A 49 -4.80 -1.41 -3.73
N MET A 50 -4.25 -0.24 -4.02
CA MET A 50 -4.79 0.69 -5.01
C MET A 50 -4.05 0.51 -6.32
N ILE A 51 -4.80 0.26 -7.40
CA ILE A 51 -4.22 0.23 -8.74
C ILE A 51 -3.86 1.64 -9.18
N VAL A 52 -2.62 1.80 -9.61
CA VAL A 52 -2.06 3.05 -10.09
C VAL A 52 -1.42 2.88 -11.45
N TYR A 53 -1.30 4.00 -12.15
CA TYR A 53 -0.80 4.09 -13.51
C TYR A 53 0.32 5.12 -13.54
N PHE A 54 1.33 4.83 -14.35
CA PHE A 54 2.35 5.81 -14.73
C PHE A 54 2.59 5.72 -16.22
N SER A 55 2.17 6.79 -16.90
CA SER A 55 2.32 6.97 -18.33
C SER A 55 3.23 8.17 -18.63
N ARG A 56 4.16 7.98 -19.56
CA ARG A 56 4.93 9.04 -20.23
C ARG A 56 4.84 8.78 -21.75
N LYS A 57 5.45 9.66 -22.55
CA LYS A 57 5.46 9.52 -24.01
C LYS A 57 5.99 8.15 -24.49
N ASP A 58 6.93 7.57 -23.73
CA ASP A 58 7.67 6.38 -24.18
C ASP A 58 7.21 5.06 -23.54
N TYR A 59 6.37 5.09 -22.50
CA TYR A 59 5.90 3.89 -21.80
C TYR A 59 4.64 4.15 -20.95
N GLN A 60 3.91 3.07 -20.67
CA GLN A 60 2.81 3.05 -19.71
C GLN A 60 2.93 1.80 -18.83
N THR A 61 2.63 1.98 -17.54
CA THR A 61 2.65 0.92 -16.53
C THR A 61 1.37 0.94 -15.71
N LYS A 62 0.98 -0.25 -15.22
CA LYS A 62 -0.17 -0.47 -14.34
C LYS A 62 0.30 -1.31 -13.17
N ASP A 63 0.43 -0.66 -12.03
CA ASP A 63 1.05 -1.20 -10.83
C ASP A 63 0.13 -1.05 -9.62
N GLU A 64 0.55 -1.53 -8.46
CA GLU A 64 -0.30 -1.58 -7.27
C GLU A 64 0.41 -0.96 -6.07
N TYR A 65 -0.22 0.04 -5.48
CA TYR A 65 0.22 0.67 -4.24
C TYR A 65 -0.49 0.02 -3.06
N THR A 66 0.27 -0.60 -2.17
CA THR A 66 -0.23 -1.37 -1.02
C THR A 66 0.33 -0.79 0.28
N ASN A 67 -0.23 -1.19 1.42
CA ASN A 67 0.28 -0.80 2.73
C ASN A 67 1.70 -1.33 3.01
N GLU A 68 2.11 -2.42 2.34
CA GLU A 68 3.45 -3.02 2.49
C GLU A 68 4.50 -2.31 1.61
N GLY A 69 4.05 -1.63 0.56
CA GLY A 69 4.94 -0.99 -0.40
C GLY A 69 4.31 -0.84 -1.78
N PHE A 70 5.17 -0.73 -2.79
CA PHE A 70 4.78 -0.48 -4.17
C PHE A 70 5.11 -1.69 -5.05
N LEU A 71 4.07 -2.42 -5.47
CA LEU A 71 4.20 -3.62 -6.27
C LEU A 71 4.16 -3.25 -7.76
N VAL A 72 5.32 -3.34 -8.41
CA VAL A 72 5.39 -3.26 -9.88
C VAL A 72 5.07 -4.63 -10.45
N LYS A 73 4.07 -4.69 -11.33
CA LYS A 73 3.58 -5.94 -11.89
C LYS A 73 4.49 -6.47 -12.99
N LYS A 74 4.42 -7.78 -13.20
CA LYS A 74 4.96 -8.43 -14.38
C LYS A 74 4.46 -7.73 -15.65
N ASP A 75 5.33 -7.67 -16.64
CA ASP A 75 5.15 -7.04 -17.95
C ASP A 75 5.05 -5.51 -17.93
N SER A 76 5.16 -4.86 -16.76
CA SER A 76 5.33 -3.40 -16.67
C SER A 76 6.59 -2.97 -17.42
N THR A 77 6.41 -2.01 -18.34
CA THR A 77 7.46 -1.53 -19.23
C THR A 77 8.19 -0.33 -18.62
N ILE A 78 9.52 -0.30 -18.72
CA ILE A 78 10.35 0.78 -18.20
C ILE A 78 10.97 1.61 -19.32
N SER A 79 11.40 2.83 -18.99
CA SER A 79 12.21 3.64 -19.90
C SER A 79 13.49 2.91 -20.29
N LYS A 80 13.75 2.79 -21.61
CA LYS A 80 14.96 2.16 -22.16
C LYS A 80 16.23 2.88 -21.71
N ASN A 81 16.20 4.21 -21.72
CA ASN A 81 17.35 5.05 -21.39
C ASN A 81 17.25 5.63 -19.97
N PHE A 82 18.41 5.90 -19.38
CA PHE A 82 18.49 6.71 -18.17
C PHE A 82 18.41 8.20 -18.53
N ARG A 83 17.72 8.98 -17.71
CA ARG A 83 17.69 10.45 -17.83
C ARG A 83 18.91 11.07 -17.14
N ASN A 84 19.21 12.33 -17.46
CA ASN A 84 20.32 13.07 -16.83
C ASN A 84 20.17 13.17 -15.30
N SER A 85 18.93 13.12 -14.79
CA SER A 85 18.63 13.11 -13.36
C SER A 85 18.85 11.75 -12.66
N ALA A 86 19.34 10.73 -13.38
CA ALA A 86 19.59 9.40 -12.83
C ALA A 86 20.86 9.39 -11.98
N THR A 87 20.68 9.31 -10.66
CA THR A 87 21.78 9.14 -9.71
C THR A 87 22.46 7.78 -9.87
N SER A 88 23.69 7.67 -9.34
CA SER A 88 24.46 6.42 -9.32
C SER A 88 23.68 5.28 -8.64
N SER A 89 22.93 5.58 -7.58
CA SER A 89 22.07 4.62 -6.87
C SER A 89 20.95 4.06 -7.75
N ILE A 90 20.31 4.88 -8.59
CA ILE A 90 19.27 4.44 -9.53
C ILE A 90 19.87 3.50 -10.59
N LYS A 91 21.03 3.86 -11.13
CA LYS A 91 21.77 3.03 -12.10
C LYS A 91 22.16 1.67 -11.50
N LYS A 92 22.73 1.67 -10.29
CA LYS A 92 23.08 0.45 -9.55
C LYS A 92 21.83 -0.38 -9.21
N GLY A 93 20.75 0.27 -8.78
CA GLY A 93 19.48 -0.37 -8.46
C GLY A 93 18.90 -1.09 -9.67
N ARG A 94 18.83 -0.42 -10.83
CA ARG A 94 18.35 -1.04 -12.07
C ARG A 94 19.29 -2.16 -12.54
N LYS A 95 20.61 -1.97 -12.47
CA LYS A 95 21.60 -3.02 -12.80
C LYS A 95 21.39 -4.28 -11.95
N ARG A 96 21.18 -4.14 -10.64
CA ARG A 96 20.89 -5.26 -9.73
C ARG A 96 19.59 -5.99 -10.09
N LEU A 97 18.58 -5.28 -10.57
CA LEU A 97 17.32 -5.91 -10.98
C LEU A 97 17.47 -6.66 -12.31
N ILE A 98 18.31 -6.16 -13.22
CA ILE A 98 18.67 -6.85 -14.46
C ILE A 98 19.48 -8.11 -14.17
N ASP A 99 20.49 -7.99 -13.30
CA ASP A 99 21.34 -9.10 -12.85
C ASP A 99 20.55 -10.23 -12.17
N LYS A 100 19.49 -9.87 -11.45
CA LYS A 100 18.54 -10.82 -10.84
C LYS A 100 17.44 -11.32 -11.79
N GLU A 101 17.54 -11.00 -13.08
CA GLU A 101 16.56 -11.36 -14.12
C GLU A 101 15.12 -10.89 -13.80
N ILE A 102 15.00 -9.85 -12.98
CA ILE A 102 13.72 -9.24 -12.64
C ILE A 102 13.29 -8.30 -13.77
N ILE A 103 14.27 -7.68 -14.43
CA ILE A 103 14.05 -6.83 -15.59
C ILE A 103 14.77 -7.46 -16.80
N ILE A 104 14.00 -7.81 -17.82
CA ILE A 104 14.50 -8.38 -19.07
C ILE A 104 13.91 -7.54 -20.22
N ASN A 105 14.74 -7.14 -21.19
CA ASN A 105 14.29 -6.38 -22.37
C ASN A 105 13.44 -5.13 -22.03
N SER A 106 13.83 -4.39 -20.99
CA SER A 106 13.10 -3.21 -20.48
C SER A 106 11.66 -3.51 -20.01
N LYS A 107 11.38 -4.73 -19.55
CA LYS A 107 10.13 -5.12 -18.91
C LYS A 107 10.40 -5.91 -17.63
N PHE A 108 9.47 -5.84 -16.68
CA PHE A 108 9.52 -6.68 -15.49
C PHE A 108 9.11 -8.12 -15.83
N ALA A 109 9.98 -9.09 -15.59
CA ALA A 109 9.71 -10.51 -15.84
C ALA A 109 8.80 -11.16 -14.77
N LYS A 110 8.77 -10.55 -13.58
CA LYS A 110 7.93 -10.96 -12.44
C LYS A 110 7.55 -9.75 -11.60
N ASP A 111 6.53 -9.92 -10.77
CA ASP A 111 6.11 -8.92 -9.80
C ASP A 111 7.27 -8.60 -8.84
N TYR A 112 7.48 -7.31 -8.55
CA TYR A 112 8.52 -6.86 -7.65
C TYR A 112 8.01 -5.79 -6.68
N LEU A 113 8.12 -6.07 -5.38
CA LEU A 113 7.74 -5.15 -4.32
C LEU A 113 8.89 -4.19 -4.00
N PHE A 114 8.65 -2.90 -4.25
CA PHE A 114 9.52 -1.82 -3.80
C PHE A 114 9.07 -1.32 -2.43
N SER A 115 10.03 -0.89 -1.61
CA SER A 115 9.76 -0.28 -0.30
C SER A 115 9.08 1.08 -0.38
N SER A 116 9.07 1.74 -1.55
CA SER A 116 8.42 3.06 -1.71
C SER A 116 7.96 3.33 -3.15
N PRO A 117 6.91 4.16 -3.33
CA PRO A 117 6.45 4.59 -4.65
C PRO A 117 7.51 5.41 -5.42
N SER A 118 8.35 6.17 -4.71
CA SER A 118 9.41 6.98 -5.34
C SER A 118 10.53 6.10 -5.91
N THR A 119 10.93 5.04 -5.20
CA THR A 119 11.92 4.09 -5.71
C THR A 119 11.40 3.38 -6.96
N ALA A 120 10.15 2.93 -6.94
CA ALA A 120 9.51 2.32 -8.11
C ALA A 120 9.48 3.28 -9.30
N ALA A 121 9.01 4.52 -9.08
CA ALA A 121 8.95 5.55 -10.13
C ALA A 121 10.32 5.81 -10.74
N ALA A 122 11.36 5.91 -9.90
CA ALA A 122 12.70 6.22 -10.37
C ALA A 122 13.29 5.10 -11.22
N ILE A 123 13.04 3.84 -10.86
CA ILE A 123 13.47 2.67 -11.64
C ILE A 123 12.69 2.54 -12.93
N VAL A 124 11.38 2.79 -12.93
CA VAL A 124 10.52 2.74 -14.13
C VAL A 124 10.90 3.86 -15.09
N ALA A 125 11.02 5.10 -14.61
CA ALA A 125 11.37 6.26 -15.43
C ALA A 125 12.84 6.33 -15.82
N GLY A 126 13.72 5.62 -15.11
CA GLY A 126 15.17 5.68 -15.32
C GLY A 126 15.78 7.01 -14.88
N GLY A 127 15.23 7.67 -13.86
CA GLY A 127 15.69 8.97 -13.36
C GLY A 127 14.97 9.36 -12.07
N SER A 128 15.44 10.38 -11.35
CA SER A 128 14.76 10.83 -10.14
C SER A 128 13.36 11.37 -10.47
N GLU A 129 12.33 10.81 -9.84
CA GLU A 129 10.93 11.18 -10.02
C GLU A 129 10.21 11.20 -8.67
N ASN A 130 9.24 12.11 -8.54
CA ASN A 130 8.41 12.17 -7.34
C ASN A 130 7.26 11.16 -7.45
N GLY A 131 7.45 9.98 -6.85
CA GLY A 131 6.47 8.88 -6.86
C GLY A 131 5.06 9.35 -6.51
N ARG A 132 4.91 10.23 -5.53
CA ARG A 132 3.60 10.70 -5.06
C ARG A 132 2.81 11.52 -6.09
N LYS A 133 3.48 12.08 -7.09
CA LYS A 133 2.85 12.90 -8.15
C LYS A 133 2.70 12.17 -9.47
N VAL A 134 3.62 11.25 -9.80
CA VAL A 134 3.64 10.57 -11.09
C VAL A 134 2.65 9.41 -11.15
N TRP A 135 2.47 8.70 -10.04
CA TRP A 135 1.52 7.62 -9.92
C TRP A 135 0.12 8.19 -9.77
N LYS A 136 -0.76 7.80 -10.69
CA LYS A 136 -2.15 8.26 -10.73
C LYS A 136 -3.11 7.09 -10.62
N THR A 137 -4.24 7.31 -9.98
CA THR A 137 -5.35 6.37 -9.97
C THR A 137 -6.07 6.33 -11.32
N LYS A 138 -7.00 5.38 -11.50
CA LYS A 138 -7.87 5.35 -12.68
C LYS A 138 -8.66 6.66 -12.89
N GLU A 139 -8.97 7.36 -11.80
CA GLU A 139 -9.67 8.64 -11.80
C GLU A 139 -8.76 9.83 -12.11
N GLY A 140 -7.45 9.61 -12.28
CA GLY A 140 -6.47 10.66 -12.56
C GLY A 140 -5.92 11.37 -11.31
N ASN A 141 -6.46 11.07 -10.11
CA ASN A 141 -5.94 11.61 -8.86
C ASN A 141 -4.52 11.09 -8.58
N THR A 142 -3.64 11.95 -8.07
CA THR A 142 -2.28 11.57 -7.67
C THR A 142 -2.26 10.86 -6.32
N LEU A 143 -1.20 10.08 -6.02
CA LEU A 143 -1.06 9.46 -4.70
C LEU A 143 -1.07 10.49 -3.57
N ALA A 144 -0.46 11.66 -3.76
CA ALA A 144 -0.49 12.74 -2.78
C ALA A 144 -1.93 13.21 -2.45
N GLU A 145 -2.78 13.34 -3.47
CA GLU A 145 -4.19 13.73 -3.28
C GLU A 145 -4.98 12.64 -2.57
N VAL A 146 -4.75 11.37 -2.93
CA VAL A 146 -5.42 10.23 -2.31
C VAL A 146 -5.05 10.10 -0.83
N GLU A 147 -3.77 10.30 -0.48
CA GLU A 147 -3.31 10.31 0.90
C GLU A 147 -3.91 11.47 1.71
N THR A 148 -4.09 12.63 1.09
CA THR A 148 -4.69 13.81 1.76
C THR A 148 -6.18 13.64 2.00
N LYS A 149 -6.92 13.04 1.05
CA LYS A 149 -8.37 12.76 1.19
C LYS A 149 -8.71 11.72 2.26
N GLN A 150 -7.73 10.94 2.71
CA GLN A 150 -7.90 9.93 3.75
C GLN A 150 -7.62 10.44 5.17
N LYS A 151 -7.16 11.69 5.31
CA LYS A 151 -7.04 12.38 6.61
C LYS A 151 -8.33 13.11 6.94
#